data_AF-A0ABD6PMY1-F1
#
_entry.id   AF-A0ABD6PMY1-F1
#
_cell.length_a   1.000
_cell.length_b   1.000
_cell.length_c   1.000
_cell.angle_alpha   90.00
_cell.angle_beta   90.00
_cell.angle_gamma   90.00
#
_symmetry.space_group_name_H-M   'P 1'
#
loop_
_entity.id
_entity.type
_entity.pdbx_description
1 polymer ?
#
loop_
_entity_poly.entity_id
_entity_poly.type
_entity_poly.pdbx_seq_one_letter_code
_entity_poly.pdbx_strand_id
1 'polypeptide(L)' 'MSKNSKQREFTFKYKFGGKYWVASVFADNVEEAKRKIRAQAAAVYEGEVIAKVPVLYGVSFFKRFFKR' A
#
# COMPACT_ATOMS: atom_id res chain seq x y z
N MET A 1 -0.67 18.38 10.69
CA MET A 1 -0.50 17.18 9.84
C MET A 1 -1.17 17.44 8.50
N SER A 2 -0.38 17.66 7.45
CA SER A 2 -0.88 18.02 6.11
C SER A 2 -1.70 16.86 5.53
N LYS A 3 -3.00 17.10 5.29
CA LYS A 3 -3.87 16.22 4.51
C LYS A 3 -3.49 16.37 3.03
N ASN A 4 -2.57 15.54 2.53
CA ASN A 4 -2.26 15.51 1.09
C ASN A 4 -3.34 14.68 0.38
N SER A 5 -4.45 15.34 0.01
CA SER A 5 -5.72 14.70 -0.35
C SER A 5 -5.84 14.20 -1.79
N LYS A 6 -4.75 13.99 -2.55
CA LYS A 6 -4.86 13.48 -3.93
C LYS A 6 -3.77 12.50 -4.36
N GLN A 7 -3.21 11.70 -3.45
CA GLN A 7 -2.50 10.51 -3.92
C GLN A 7 -3.50 9.57 -4.58
N ARG A 8 -3.36 9.40 -5.88
CA ARG A 8 -4.19 8.50 -6.69
C ARG A 8 -3.53 7.14 -6.73
N GLU A 9 -4.36 6.10 -6.71
CA GLU A 9 -3.90 4.74 -6.94
C GLU A 9 -3.75 4.50 -8.43
N PHE A 10 -2.56 4.11 -8.85
CA PHE A 10 -2.26 3.75 -10.24
C PHE A 10 -1.96 2.26 -10.34
N THR A 11 -2.62 1.60 -11.30
CA THR A 11 -2.51 0.17 -11.51
C THR A 11 -1.55 -0.13 -12.66
N PHE A 12 -0.58 -1.02 -12.42
CA PHE A 12 0.39 -1.47 -13.41
C PHE A 12 0.21 -2.96 -13.68
N LYS A 13 -0.03 -3.32 -14.94
CA LYS A 13 -0.06 -4.71 -15.39
C LYS A 13 1.32 -5.09 -15.91
N TYR A 14 1.87 -6.21 -15.44
CA TYR A 14 3.16 -6.73 -15.87
C TYR A 14 3.11 -8.24 -16.06
N LYS A 15 4.04 -8.80 -16.83
CA LYS A 15 4.14 -10.24 -17.09
C LYS A 15 5.32 -10.80 -16.31
N PHE A 16 5.08 -11.82 -15.50
CA PHE A 16 6.11 -12.52 -14.73
C PHE A 16 5.77 -14.01 -14.64
N GLY A 17 6.74 -14.87 -14.94
CA GLY A 17 6.54 -16.33 -14.97
C GLY A 17 5.46 -16.78 -15.95
N GLY A 18 5.33 -16.10 -17.10
CA GLY A 18 4.31 -16.40 -18.12
C GLY A 18 2.89 -15.93 -17.79
N LYS A 19 2.63 -15.50 -16.55
CA LYS A 19 1.33 -15.00 -16.08
C LYS A 19 1.30 -13.47 -16.01
N TYR A 20 0.10 -12.91 -16.00
CA TYR A 20 -0.11 -11.48 -15.77
C TYR A 20 -0.32 -11.20 -14.30
N TRP A 21 0.38 -10.19 -13.81
CA TRP A 21 0.29 -9.68 -12.45
C TRP A 21 -0.07 -8.21 -12.47
N VAL A 22 -0.55 -7.74 -11.33
CA VAL A 22 -0.99 -6.37 -11.13
C VAL A 22 -0.32 -5.82 -9.88
N ALA A 23 0.25 -4.63 -9.97
CA ALA A 23 0.79 -3.88 -8.84
C ALA A 23 0.11 -2.51 -8.76
N SER A 24 -0.31 -2.13 -7.55
CA SER A 24 -0.86 -0.81 -7.26
C SER A 24 0.22 0.07 -6.65
N VAL A 25 0.31 1.32 -7.11
CA VAL A 25 1.22 2.33 -6.56
C VAL A 25 0.46 3.63 -6.32
N PHE A 26 0.64 4.21 -5.14
CA PHE A 26 0.10 5.53 -4.81
C PHE A 26 1.07 6.62 -5.23
N ALA A 27 0.60 7.56 -6.04
CA ALA A 27 1.38 8.71 -6.50
C ALA A 27 0.47 9.92 -6.77
N ASP A 28 1.04 11.11 -6.90
CA ASP A 28 0.26 12.30 -7.20
C ASP A 28 -0.02 12.40 -8.72
N ASN A 29 0.85 11.84 -9.55
CA ASN A 29 0.69 11.82 -11.00
C ASN A 29 1.19 10.51 -11.64
N VAL A 30 0.86 10.31 -12.92
CA VAL A 30 1.21 9.10 -13.69
C VAL A 30 2.73 8.96 -13.86
N GLU A 31 3.46 10.07 -14.01
CA GLU A 31 4.91 10.08 -14.25
C GLU A 31 5.68 9.65 -12.99
N GLU A 32 5.27 10.12 -11.84
CA GLU A 32 5.74 9.74 -10.52
C GLU A 32 5.40 8.27 -10.23
N ALA A 33 4.20 7.82 -10.61
CA ALA A 33 3.84 6.40 -10.52
C ALA A 33 4.78 5.51 -11.36
N LYS A 34 5.10 5.92 -12.60
CA LYS A 34 6.08 5.23 -13.45
C LYS A 34 7.49 5.25 -12.84
N ARG A 35 7.92 6.37 -12.26
CA ARG A 35 9.21 6.48 -11.56
C ARG A 35 9.27 5.58 -10.33
N LYS A 36 8.20 5.51 -9.54
CA LYS A 36 8.08 4.63 -8.37
C LYS A 36 8.17 3.15 -8.74
N ILE A 37 7.48 2.69 -9.80
CA ILE A 37 7.59 1.31 -10.28
C ILE A 37 9.03 0.98 -10.72
N ARG A 38 9.71 1.91 -11.41
CA ARG A 38 11.12 1.71 -11.79
C ARG A 38 12.03 1.60 -10.58
N ALA A 39 11.80 2.42 -9.55
CA ALA A 39 12.53 2.31 -8.28
C ALA A 39 12.22 1.00 -7.56
N GLN A 40 10.98 0.51 -7.60
CA GLN A 40 10.59 -0.79 -7.05
C GLN A 40 11.28 -1.96 -7.77
N ALA A 41 11.52 -1.86 -9.08
CA ALA A 41 12.28 -2.87 -9.82
C ALA A 41 13.77 -2.95 -9.38
N ALA A 42 14.32 -1.87 -8.85
CA ALA A 42 15.68 -1.81 -8.30
C ALA A 42 15.72 -1.97 -6.76
N ALA A 43 14.58 -2.26 -6.13
CA ALA A 43 14.50 -2.40 -4.69
C ALA A 43 15.30 -3.62 -4.22
N VAL A 44 16.05 -3.44 -3.12
CA VAL A 44 16.72 -4.54 -2.43
C VAL A 44 15.69 -5.31 -1.61
N TYR A 45 15.78 -6.63 -1.62
CA TYR A 45 14.91 -7.48 -0.82
C TYR A 45 15.22 -7.30 0.68
N GLU A 46 14.28 -6.74 1.43
CA GLU A 46 14.44 -6.49 2.89
C GLU A 46 13.78 -7.56 3.78
N GLY A 47 12.92 -8.43 3.23
CA GLY A 47 12.28 -9.51 3.98
C GLY A 47 10.84 -9.81 3.55
N GLU A 48 10.24 -10.81 4.18
CA GLU A 48 8.88 -11.25 3.92
C GLU A 48 7.88 -10.61 4.88
N VAL A 49 6.82 -10.00 4.36
CA VAL A 49 5.70 -9.50 5.18
C VAL A 49 4.74 -10.65 5.46
N ILE A 50 4.92 -11.31 6.61
CA ILE A 50 4.20 -12.54 6.98
C ILE A 50 2.73 -12.27 7.36
N ALA A 51 2.41 -11.10 7.90
CA ALA A 51 1.04 -10.73 8.25
C ALA A 51 0.81 -9.21 8.21
N LYS A 52 -0.30 -8.79 7.59
CA LYS A 52 -0.84 -7.44 7.72
C LYS A 52 -2.08 -7.51 8.60
N VAL A 53 -1.99 -6.99 9.82
CA VAL A 53 -3.14 -6.90 10.73
C VAL A 53 -3.87 -5.58 10.45
N PRO A 54 -5.11 -5.58 9.94
CA PRO A 54 -5.89 -4.36 9.82
C PRO A 54 -6.28 -3.90 11.23
N VAL A 55 -5.68 -2.79 11.69
CA VAL A 55 -6.09 -2.17 12.94
C VAL A 55 -7.39 -1.42 12.69
N LEU A 56 -8.52 -2.00 13.13
CA LEU A 56 -9.81 -1.33 13.16
C LEU A 56 -9.77 -0.21 14.21
N TYR A 57 -9.42 1.00 13.78
CA TYR A 57 -9.56 2.22 14.57
C TYR A 57 -11.04 2.41 14.95
N GLY A 58 -11.41 2.05 16.18
CA GLY A 58 -12.77 2.23 16.70
C GLY A 58 -13.21 1.22 17.75
N VAL A 59 -12.64 0.00 17.75
CA VAL A 59 -13.09 -1.07 18.67
C VAL A 59 -12.44 -0.99 20.07
N SER A 60 -11.38 -0.19 20.22
CA SER A 60 -10.66 -0.05 21.50
C SER A 60 -11.37 0.85 22.52
N PHE A 61 -12.33 1.68 22.12
CA PHE A 61 -13.04 2.56 23.06
C PHE A 61 -14.18 1.83 23.79
N PHE A 62 -14.83 0.86 23.12
CA PHE A 62 -15.94 0.10 23.72
C PHE A 62 -15.50 -0.92 24.77
N LYS A 63 -14.23 -1.37 24.77
CA LYS A 63 -13.73 -2.26 25.84
C LYS A 63 -13.51 -1.57 27.19
N ARG A 64 -13.50 -0.23 27.24
CA ARG A 64 -13.32 0.51 28.50
C ARG A 64 -14.64 0.84 29.21
N PHE A 65 -15.78 0.77 28.53
CA PHE A 65 -17.10 1.03 29.12
C PHE A 65 -17.86 -0.22 29.59
N PHE A 66 -17.49 -1.43 29.15
CA PHE A 66 -18.14 -2.67 29.56
C PHE A 66 -17.42 -3.42 30.71
N LYS A 67 -16.56 -2.74 31.46
CA LYS A 67 -15.91 -3.31 32.65
C LYS A 67 -16.04 -2.41 33.88
N ARG A 68 -17.27 -2.01 34.22
CA ARG A 68 -17.78 -2.00 35.59
C ARG A 68 -19.27 -1.70 35.60
#